data_AF-A0A9P7VT08-F1
#
_entry.id   AF-A0A9P7VT08-F1
#
_cell.length_a   1.000
_cell.length_b   1.000
_cell.length_c   1.000
_cell.angle_alpha   90.00
_cell.angle_beta   90.00
_cell.angle_gamma   90.00
#
_symmetry.space_group_name_H-M   'P 1'
#
loop_
_entity.id
_entity.type
_entity.pdbx_description
1 polymer ?
#
loop_
_entity_poly.entity_id
_entity_poly.type
_entity_poly.pdbx_seq_one_letter_code
_entity_poly.pdbx_strand_id
1 'polypeptide(L)'
;MDNVSSLIWADVSDKAFTIPVVFTTKAIESYRQRYPIDQCEKAILSIKSFRPILRRIPLRSTTGLTDKAELALQCDTFSVAEKSLTDTLGQPAELDTSPDLNDWINVLRRAGGGGSA
;
A
#
# COMPACT_ATOMS: atom_id res chain seq x y z
N MET A 1 -21.59 17.85 4.93
CA MET A 1 -21.05 16.55 5.40
C MET A 1 -20.10 16.07 4.32
N ASP A 2 -18.86 16.49 4.43
CA ASP A 2 -17.81 16.14 3.49
C ASP A 2 -17.55 14.64 3.56
N ASN A 3 -17.97 13.92 2.52
CA ASN A 3 -17.74 12.50 2.34
C ASN A 3 -16.25 12.30 2.01
N VAL A 4 -15.39 12.41 3.03
CA VAL A 4 -13.98 12.08 2.88
C VAL A 4 -13.91 10.56 2.86
N SER A 5 -13.99 10.00 1.66
CA SER A 5 -13.67 8.61 1.34
C SER A 5 -12.31 8.28 1.94
N SER A 6 -12.31 7.79 3.18
CA SER A 6 -11.10 7.66 3.97
C SER A 6 -10.30 6.48 3.41
N LEU A 7 -9.31 6.80 2.58
CA LEU A 7 -8.39 5.82 2.04
C LEU A 7 -7.54 5.28 3.20
N ILE A 8 -7.61 3.97 3.43
CA ILE A 8 -6.83 3.31 4.45
C ILE A 8 -5.50 2.87 3.83
N TRP A 9 -4.40 3.32 4.41
CA TRP A 9 -3.05 2.94 4.03
C TRP A 9 -2.49 1.91 5.01
N ALA A 10 -1.70 0.98 4.51
CA ALA A 10 -0.93 0.04 5.31
C ALA A 10 0.40 -0.26 4.65
N ASP A 11 1.41 -0.54 5.48
CA ASP A 11 2.63 -1.19 5.03
C ASP A 11 2.42 -2.71 5.04
N VAL A 12 2.60 -3.35 3.88
CA VAL A 12 2.48 -4.80 3.73
C VAL A 12 3.83 -5.37 3.32
N SER A 13 4.32 -6.36 4.06
CA SER A 13 5.56 -7.05 3.71
C SER A 13 5.28 -8.31 2.90
N ASP A 14 6.02 -8.51 1.81
CA ASP A 14 6.10 -9.79 1.11
C ASP A 14 7.26 -10.68 1.61
N LYS A 15 7.87 -10.29 2.74
CA LYS A 15 9.12 -10.76 3.36
C LYS A 15 10.41 -10.22 2.75
N ALA A 16 10.42 -9.81 1.49
CA ALA A 16 11.59 -9.20 0.85
C ALA A 16 11.53 -7.67 0.95
N PHE A 17 10.36 -7.10 0.68
CA PHE A 17 10.12 -5.67 0.59
C PHE A 17 8.89 -5.25 1.41
N THR A 18 8.95 -4.02 1.91
CA THR A 18 7.80 -3.31 2.49
C THR A 18 7.10 -2.55 1.38
N ILE A 19 5.86 -2.93 1.10
CA ILE A 19 5.05 -2.40 0.01
C ILE A 19 3.94 -1.53 0.60
N PRO A 20 3.88 -0.23 0.25
CA PRO A 20 2.75 0.60 0.61
C PRO A 20 1.49 0.13 -0.13
N VAL A 21 0.41 -0.10 0.61
CA VAL A 21 -0.88 -0.52 0.06
C VAL A 21 -1.96 0.47 0.48
N VAL A 22 -2.75 0.94 -0.50
CA VAL A 22 -3.98 1.69 -0.25
C VAL A 22 -5.19 0.83 -0.54
N PHE A 23 -6.06 0.67 0.44
CA PHE A 23 -7.31 -0.07 0.29
C PHE A 23 -8.41 0.88 -0.19
N THR A 24 -9.12 0.50 -1.25
CA THR A 24 -10.26 1.27 -1.73
C THR A 24 -11.44 1.16 -0.77
N THR A 25 -12.36 2.14 -0.82
CA THR A 25 -13.58 2.12 -0.01
C THR A 25 -14.33 0.79 -0.14
N LYS A 26 -14.44 0.28 -1.38
CA LYS A 26 -15.04 -1.03 -1.69
C LYS A 26 -14.34 -2.19 -0.97
N ALA A 27 -13.00 -2.19 -0.96
CA ALA A 27 -12.22 -3.22 -0.28
C ALA A 27 -12.49 -3.20 1.23
N ILE A 28 -12.51 -2.01 1.82
CA ILE A 28 -12.76 -1.82 3.26
C ILE A 28 -14.20 -2.17 3.64
N GLU A 29 -15.20 -1.78 2.85
CA GLU A 29 -16.60 -2.13 3.08
C GLU A 29 -16.81 -3.65 3.04
N SER A 30 -16.23 -4.30 2.03
CA SER A 30 -16.29 -5.76 1.89
C SER A 30 -15.64 -6.49 3.06
N TYR A 31 -14.57 -5.91 3.62
CA TYR A 31 -13.89 -6.44 4.79
C TYR A 31 -14.71 -6.24 6.08
N ARG A 32 -15.22 -5.01 6.32
CA ARG A 32 -16.01 -4.66 7.52
C ARG A 32 -17.27 -5.50 7.68
N GLN A 33 -17.86 -5.96 6.57
CA GLN A 33 -19.01 -6.87 6.60
C GLN A 33 -18.69 -8.26 7.15
N ARG A 34 -17.41 -8.67 7.15
CA ARG A 34 -16.96 -10.02 7.51
C ARG A 34 -16.14 -10.08 8.78
N TYR A 35 -15.39 -9.01 9.10
CA TYR A 35 -14.45 -8.97 10.21
C TYR A 35 -14.40 -7.58 10.86
N PRO A 36 -14.13 -7.49 12.18
CA PRO A 36 -13.85 -6.23 12.85
C PRO A 36 -12.40 -5.75 12.53
N ILE A 37 -12.21 -4.44 12.32
CA ILE A 37 -10.96 -3.81 11.80
C ILE A 37 -9.74 -3.98 12.69
N ASP A 38 -9.96 -4.14 13.99
CA ASP A 38 -8.93 -4.34 15.01
C ASP A 38 -8.13 -5.65 14.82
N GLN A 39 -8.57 -6.57 13.96
CA GLN A 39 -7.85 -7.81 13.67
C GLN A 39 -6.74 -7.70 12.61
N CYS A 40 -6.57 -6.55 11.95
CA CYS A 40 -5.58 -6.42 10.87
C CYS A 40 -4.15 -6.17 11.35
N GLU A 41 -3.93 -5.82 12.62
CA GLU A 41 -2.58 -5.65 13.16
C GLU A 41 -1.87 -7.01 13.26
N LYS A 42 -0.79 -7.17 12.48
CA LYS A 42 -0.02 -8.43 12.31
C LYS A 42 -0.80 -9.58 11.64
N ALA A 43 -1.76 -9.24 10.79
CA ALA A 43 -2.51 -10.22 10.00
C ALA A 43 -1.77 -10.63 8.71
N ILE A 44 -1.94 -11.89 8.30
CA ILE A 44 -1.54 -12.32 6.96
C ILE A 44 -2.67 -12.00 5.99
N LEU A 45 -2.36 -11.19 4.97
CA LEU A 45 -3.30 -10.76 3.95
C LEU A 45 -3.10 -11.54 2.66
N SER A 46 -4.20 -11.97 2.06
CA SER A 46 -4.24 -12.40 0.66
C SER A 46 -4.89 -11.29 -0.16
N ILE A 47 -4.10 -10.58 -0.96
CA ILE A 47 -4.56 -9.54 -1.87
C ILE A 47 -4.98 -10.21 -3.19
N LYS A 48 -6.28 -10.13 -3.52
CA LYS A 48 -6.86 -10.85 -4.68
C LYS A 48 -6.92 -10.00 -5.94
N SER A 49 -7.14 -8.71 -5.76
CA SER A 49 -7.24 -7.76 -6.87
C SER A 49 -6.50 -6.49 -6.49
N PHE A 50 -5.47 -6.17 -7.27
CA PHE A 50 -4.65 -4.98 -7.07
C PHE A 50 -4.12 -4.44 -8.40
N ARG A 51 -3.70 -3.18 -8.37
CA ARG A 51 -2.91 -2.56 -9.44
C ARG A 51 -1.79 -1.72 -8.85
N PRO A 52 -0.60 -1.70 -9.48
CA PRO A 52 0.42 -0.72 -9.11
C PRO A 52 -0.04 0.69 -9.46
N ILE A 53 0.23 1.63 -8.58
CA ILE A 53 -0.03 3.05 -8.76
C ILE A 53 1.21 3.85 -8.39
N LEU A 54 1.35 5.03 -8.99
CA LEU A 54 2.38 5.99 -8.62
C LEU A 54 1.69 7.20 -7.96
N ARG A 55 1.89 7.39 -6.66
CA ARG A 55 1.25 8.47 -5.90
C ARG A 55 2.13 8.93 -4.73
N ARG A 56 1.96 10.18 -4.29
CA ARG A 56 2.46 10.60 -2.98
C ARG A 56 1.75 9.79 -1.90
N ILE A 57 2.49 9.14 -1.02
CA ILE A 57 1.98 8.24 0.03
C ILE A 57 2.17 8.88 1.41
N PRO A 58 1.44 8.46 2.45
CA PRO A 58 1.66 8.96 3.80
C PRO A 58 3.07 8.70 4.31
N LEU A 59 3.62 9.66 5.07
CA LEU A 59 4.89 9.45 5.77
C LEU A 59 4.67 8.50 6.96
N ARG A 60 5.53 7.49 7.13
CA ARG A 60 5.37 6.46 8.19
C ARG A 60 5.51 7.02 9.61
N SER A 61 6.37 8.01 9.80
CA SER A 61 6.76 8.51 11.13
C SER A 61 6.16 9.87 11.47
N THR A 62 5.54 10.54 10.51
CA THR A 62 5.12 11.94 10.63
C THR A 62 3.83 12.20 9.86
N THR A 63 3.17 13.30 10.18
CA THR A 63 1.99 13.75 9.41
C THR A 63 2.41 14.31 8.07
N GLY A 64 1.75 13.89 6.99
CA GLY A 64 1.96 14.44 5.66
C GLY A 64 2.07 13.35 4.60
N LEU A 65 2.45 13.77 3.40
CA LEU A 65 2.71 12.89 2.26
C LEU A 65 4.16 13.03 1.81
N THR A 66 4.72 11.98 1.23
CA THR A 66 6.04 11.99 0.60
C THR A 66 6.15 13.09 -0.46
N ASP A 67 7.34 13.65 -0.67
CA ASP A 67 7.52 14.77 -1.60
C ASP A 67 7.36 14.35 -3.06
N LYS A 68 7.78 13.12 -3.38
CA LYS A 68 7.70 12.53 -4.71
C LYS A 68 6.65 11.42 -4.74
N ALA A 69 6.12 11.17 -5.93
CA ALA A 69 5.23 10.04 -6.12
C ALA A 69 6.03 8.73 -6.01
N GLU A 70 5.54 7.80 -5.18
CA GLU A 70 6.14 6.51 -4.89
C GLU A 70 5.25 5.37 -5.39
N LEU A 71 5.86 4.21 -5.57
CA LEU A 71 5.14 3.01 -5.97
C LEU A 71 4.32 2.50 -4.78
N ALA A 72 3.03 2.30 -5.02
CA ALA A 72 2.13 1.66 -4.08
C ALA A 72 1.21 0.68 -4.81
N LEU A 73 0.56 -0.20 -4.07
CA LEU A 73 -0.51 -1.03 -4.60
C LEU A 73 -1.86 -0.45 -4.19
N GLN A 74 -2.74 -0.26 -5.17
CA GLN A 74 -4.14 -0.03 -4.89
C GLN A 74 -4.87 -1.37 -4.83
N CYS A 75 -5.41 -1.70 -3.67
CA CYS A 75 -6.10 -2.95 -3.40
C CYS A 75 -7.63 -2.77 -3.45
N ASP A 76 -8.28 -3.54 -4.32
CA ASP A 76 -9.73 -3.53 -4.50
C ASP A 76 -10.43 -4.68 -3.76
N THR A 77 -9.71 -5.76 -3.46
CA THR A 77 -10.25 -6.90 -2.71
C THR A 77 -9.12 -7.67 -2.03
N PHE A 78 -9.30 -7.96 -0.74
CA PHE A 78 -8.39 -8.78 0.04
C PHE A 78 -9.17 -9.70 1.00
N SER A 79 -8.49 -10.67 1.58
CA SER A 79 -8.96 -11.48 2.70
C SER A 79 -7.86 -11.67 3.73
N VAL A 80 -8.23 -11.74 5.01
CA VAL A 80 -7.32 -12.11 6.10
C VAL A 80 -7.31 -13.63 6.19
N ALA A 81 -6.13 -14.24 6.09
CA ALA A 81 -5.99 -15.70 6.18
C ALA A 81 -5.99 -16.15 7.64
N GLU A 82 -5.11 -15.59 8.48
CA GLU A 82 -4.96 -15.86 9.92
C GLU A 82 -4.09 -14.75 10.54
N LYS A 83 -4.11 -14.61 11.88
CA LYS A 83 -3.19 -13.73 12.61
C LYS A 83 -1.80 -14.39 12.64
N SER A 84 -0.75 -13.68 12.22
CA SER A 84 0.61 -14.21 12.32
C SER A 84 0.99 -14.32 13.79
N LEU A 85 1.33 -15.53 14.25
CA LEU A 85 1.86 -15.77 15.61
C LEU A 85 3.35 -15.42 15.73
N THR A 86 4.02 -15.23 14.59
CA THR A 86 5.42 -14.81 14.53
C THR A 86 5.52 -13.30 14.42
N ASP A 87 6.24 -12.71 15.38
CA ASP A 87 6.45 -11.25 15.51
C ASP A 87 7.39 -10.68 14.43
N THR A 88 8.03 -11.56 13.65
CA THR A 88 9.10 -11.21 12.73
C THR A 88 8.79 -11.73 11.33
N LEU A 89 8.22 -10.85 10.49
CA LEU A 89 8.28 -10.98 9.02
C LEU A 89 9.68 -10.58 8.47
N GLY A 90 10.72 -10.64 9.30
CA GLY A 90 12.07 -10.14 9.01
C GLY A 90 12.17 -8.61 9.09
N GLN A 91 13.24 -8.07 8.51
CA GLN A 91 13.42 -6.63 8.24
C GLN A 91 13.33 -6.43 6.72
N PRO A 92 12.11 -6.42 6.16
CA PRO A 92 11.91 -6.21 4.73
C PRO A 92 12.52 -4.88 4.30
N ALA A 93 13.18 -4.87 3.14
CA ALA A 93 13.79 -3.68 2.59
C ALA A 93 12.74 -2.68 2.07
N GLU A 94 13.13 -1.42 1.92
CA GLU A 94 12.33 -0.42 1.21
C GLU A 94 12.30 -0.77 -0.30
N LEU A 95 11.23 -0.42 -1.01
CA LEU A 95 11.14 -0.71 -2.46
C LEU A 95 12.21 0.01 -3.27
N ASP A 96 12.68 1.17 -2.79
CA ASP A 96 13.69 1.99 -3.45
C ASP A 96 15.12 1.44 -3.31
N THR A 97 15.33 0.34 -2.58
CA THR A 97 16.64 -0.32 -2.55
C THR A 97 16.84 -1.27 -3.72
N SER A 98 15.79 -1.56 -4.51
CA SER A 98 15.87 -2.41 -5.69
C SER A 98 16.22 -1.59 -6.94
N PRO A 99 17.36 -1.85 -7.62
CA PRO A 99 17.74 -1.15 -8.85
C PRO A 99 16.70 -1.29 -9.96
N ASP A 100 16.17 -2.50 -10.17
CA ASP A 100 15.19 -2.79 -11.21
C ASP A 100 13.87 -2.03 -10.99
N LEU A 101 13.41 -1.97 -9.75
CA LEU A 101 12.20 -1.21 -9.39
C LEU A 101 12.45 0.29 -9.53
N ASN A 102 13.62 0.79 -9.14
CA ASN A 102 13.97 2.20 -9.30
C ASN A 102 13.96 2.64 -10.76
N ASP A 103 14.56 1.86 -11.66
CA ASP A 103 14.58 2.17 -13.08
C ASP A 103 13.16 2.22 -13.64
N TRP A 104 12.33 1.23 -13.30
CA TRP A 104 10.93 1.20 -13.71
C TRP A 104 10.12 2.38 -13.15
N ILE A 105 10.27 2.71 -11.87
CA ILE A 105 9.62 3.86 -11.22
C ILE A 105 10.07 5.17 -11.87
N ASN A 106 11.35 5.31 -12.18
CA ASN A 106 11.89 6.50 -12.82
C ASN A 106 11.36 6.67 -14.25
N VAL A 107 11.20 5.58 -15.00
CA VAL A 107 10.54 5.60 -16.31
C VAL A 107 9.08 6.06 -16.17
N LEU A 108 8.32 5.51 -15.22
CA LEU A 108 6.93 5.93 -14.98
C LEU A 108 6.80 7.39 -14.56
N ARG A 109 7.71 7.88 -13.70
CA ARG A 109 7.77 9.29 -13.29
C ARG A 109 8.04 10.22 -14.48
N ARG A 110 8.95 9.83 -15.38
CA ARG A 110 9.28 10.61 -16.59
C ARG A 110 8.13 10.61 -17.60
N ALA A 111 7.46 9.47 -17.79
CA ALA A 111 6.30 9.36 -18.68
C ALA A 111 5.10 10.19 -18.19
N GLY A 112 4.92 10.33 -16.87
CA GLY A 112 3.90 11.20 -16.27
C GLY A 112 4.29 12.69 -16.18
N GLY A 113 5.51 13.06 -16.57
CA GLY A 113 6.05 14.42 -16.48
C GLY A 113 5.95 15.26 -17.76
N GLY A 114 5.30 14.75 -18.81
CA GLY A 114 5.10 15.43 -20.09
C GLY A 114 3.74 16.11 -20.24
N GLY A 115 3.18 16.66 -19.16
CA GLY A 115 1.98 17.47 -19.19
C GLY A 115 2.31 18.93 -18.89
N SER A 116 2.49 19.74 -19.93
CA SER A 116 2.43 21.20 -19.83
C SER A 116 1.70 21.74 -21.05
N ALA A 117 0.59 22.43 -20.75
CA ALA A 117 -0.09 23.48 -21.52
C ALA A 117 -0.36 23.27 -23.02
#